data_AF-A0A0G1P1Y7-F1
#
_entry.id   AF-A0A0G1P1Y7-F1
#
_cell.length_a   1.000
_cell.length_b   1.000
_cell.length_c   1.000
_cell.angle_alpha   90.00
_cell.angle_beta   90.00
_cell.angle_gamma   90.00
#
_symmetry.space_group_name_H-M   'P 1'
#
loop_
_entity.id
_entity.type
_entity.pdbx_description
1 polymer ?
#
loop_
_entity_poly.entity_id
_entity_poly.type
_entity_poly.pdbx_seq_one_letter_code
_entity_poly.pdbx_strand_id
1 'polypeptide(L)'
;KLFEKCAAVVGARKMSRYGKQALGEIIPKLCGAGHTIVSGLMYGVDQEAHKLTLECGGCAIAVLGYGINARMEEEAARLAGKIVERGGLILSEYSDITSARIWTFPQRNRIVVGISDVIVVAEAGEKSGSLNTASWARRMNKPVYAIPGSVFSPTSEGTNWLVAQGLAKALTVTELNTLTHDSNAKTQQKNSLEQMEERERELITKLKVEGPMGVNEIARKSNLSAGEILGRLLQLEIKGWIVEECQSRERE
;
A
#
# COMPACT_ATOMS: atom_id res chain seq x y z
N LYS A 1 -8.16 14.77 11.54
CA LYS A 1 -8.07 14.36 10.12
C LYS A 1 -6.67 13.89 9.72
N LEU A 2 -5.66 14.77 9.63
CA LEU A 2 -4.29 14.37 9.21
C LEU A 2 -3.69 13.20 10.00
N PHE A 3 -3.97 13.11 11.30
CA PHE A 3 -3.44 12.06 12.19
C PHE A 3 -4.45 10.94 12.51
N GLU A 4 -5.63 10.92 11.87
CA GLU A 4 -6.67 9.93 12.19
C GLU A 4 -6.35 8.54 11.64
N LYS A 5 -5.68 8.49 10.48
CA LYS A 5 -5.29 7.27 9.80
C LYS A 5 -4.00 7.51 9.05
N CYS A 6 -2.88 7.00 9.57
CA CYS A 6 -1.55 7.30 9.07
C CYS A 6 -0.80 6.03 8.63
N ALA A 7 -0.22 6.07 7.44
CA ALA A 7 0.68 5.03 6.96
C ALA A 7 2.09 5.61 6.81
N ALA A 8 3.04 5.10 7.58
CA ALA A 8 4.45 5.39 7.39
C ALA A 8 4.96 4.64 6.15
N VAL A 9 5.60 5.33 5.23
CA VAL A 9 6.27 4.72 4.09
C VAL A 9 7.74 5.09 4.14
N VAL A 10 8.61 4.10 4.34
CA VAL A 10 10.04 4.30 4.51
C VAL A 10 10.82 3.32 3.65
N GLY A 11 12.06 3.66 3.31
CA GLY A 11 12.88 2.72 2.57
C GLY A 11 14.25 3.24 2.16
N ALA A 12 14.81 2.62 1.13
CA ALA A 12 16.15 2.86 0.66
C ALA A 12 16.28 4.27 0.08
N ARG A 13 17.42 4.90 0.37
CA ARG A 13 17.79 6.19 -0.22
C ARG A 13 18.13 6.09 -1.71
N LYS A 14 18.62 4.92 -2.14
CA LYS A 14 18.75 4.54 -3.55
C LYS A 14 17.66 3.53 -3.87
N MET A 15 16.57 4.03 -4.42
CA MET A 15 15.40 3.23 -4.78
C MET A 15 15.57 2.64 -6.17
N SER A 16 15.17 1.38 -6.35
CA SER A 16 15.18 0.69 -7.63
C SER A 16 13.96 1.04 -8.48
N ARG A 17 13.98 0.66 -9.76
CA ARG A 17 12.80 0.77 -10.64
C ARG A 17 11.63 -0.06 -10.11
N TYR A 18 11.92 -1.22 -9.52
CA TYR A 18 10.91 -2.06 -8.88
C TYR A 18 10.27 -1.33 -7.68
N GLY A 19 11.08 -0.75 -6.79
CA GLY A 19 10.58 0.03 -5.66
C GLY A 19 9.68 1.19 -6.11
N LYS A 20 10.09 1.92 -7.16
CA LYS A 20 9.28 2.99 -7.75
C LYS A 20 7.93 2.49 -8.27
N GLN A 21 7.93 1.40 -9.03
CA GLN A 21 6.71 0.78 -9.54
C GLN A 21 5.79 0.31 -8.41
N ALA A 22 6.35 -0.36 -7.40
CA ALA A 22 5.59 -0.84 -6.26
C ALA A 22 4.92 0.30 -5.49
N LEU A 23 5.65 1.40 -5.23
CA LEU A 23 5.07 2.58 -4.60
C LEU A 23 3.98 3.23 -5.46
N GLY A 24 4.17 3.27 -6.78
CA GLY A 24 3.17 3.77 -7.74
C GLY A 24 1.82 3.04 -7.65
N GLU A 25 1.83 1.77 -7.26
CA GLU A 25 0.60 0.98 -7.04
C GLU A 25 0.06 1.08 -5.62
N ILE A 26 0.94 1.16 -4.62
CA ILE A 26 0.58 1.10 -3.20
C ILE A 26 0.07 2.45 -2.69
N ILE A 27 0.77 3.54 -3.00
CA ILE A 27 0.46 4.87 -2.46
C ILE A 27 -0.94 5.35 -2.85
N PRO A 28 -1.37 5.28 -4.13
CA PRO A 28 -2.72 5.71 -4.50
C PRO A 28 -3.81 4.93 -3.78
N LYS A 29 -3.60 3.61 -3.57
CA LYS A 29 -4.55 2.74 -2.86
C LYS A 29 -4.64 3.12 -1.38
N LEU A 30 -3.51 3.38 -0.72
CA LEU A 30 -3.49 3.85 0.67
C LEU A 30 -4.18 5.21 0.83
N CYS A 31 -3.89 6.16 -0.06
CA CYS A 31 -4.50 7.49 -0.06
C CYS A 31 -6.00 7.44 -0.32
N GLY A 32 -6.44 6.62 -1.29
CA GLY A 32 -7.86 6.40 -1.59
C GLY A 32 -8.63 5.77 -0.42
N ALA A 33 -7.94 5.03 0.45
CA ALA A 33 -8.48 4.49 1.69
C ALA A 33 -8.42 5.47 2.88
N GLY A 34 -8.09 6.74 2.63
CA GLY A 34 -8.05 7.81 3.63
C GLY A 34 -6.78 7.84 4.47
N HIS A 35 -5.71 7.11 4.11
CA HIS A 35 -4.44 7.24 4.83
C HIS A 35 -3.74 8.55 4.49
N THR A 36 -3.26 9.22 5.51
CA THR A 36 -2.22 10.24 5.39
C THR A 36 -0.86 9.56 5.35
N ILE A 37 -0.06 9.87 4.33
CA ILE A 37 1.27 9.26 4.16
C ILE A 37 2.30 10.02 5.00
N VAL A 38 2.95 9.29 5.90
CA VAL A 38 3.98 9.82 6.79
C VAL A 38 5.35 9.35 6.31
N SER A 39 6.28 10.27 6.08
CA SER A 39 7.65 9.90 5.73
C SER A 39 8.65 10.97 6.14
N GLY A 40 9.90 10.83 5.71
CA GLY A 40 11.04 11.59 6.20
C GLY A 40 11.64 12.64 5.32
N LEU A 41 11.07 12.84 4.13
CA LEU A 41 11.57 13.77 3.12
C LEU A 41 13.02 13.52 2.64
N MET A 42 13.64 12.39 3.00
CA MET A 42 14.94 12.01 2.45
C MET A 42 14.80 11.56 1.00
N TYR A 43 15.85 11.74 0.20
CA TYR A 43 15.88 11.23 -1.16
C TYR A 43 15.64 9.72 -1.22
N GLY A 44 15.14 9.24 -2.37
CA GLY A 44 14.72 7.85 -2.56
C GLY A 44 13.26 7.63 -2.17
N VAL A 45 12.98 6.58 -1.39
CA VAL A 45 11.62 6.15 -1.05
C VAL A 45 10.80 7.25 -0.38
N ASP A 46 11.35 8.00 0.57
CA ASP A 46 10.57 8.98 1.33
C ASP A 46 10.03 10.11 0.42
N GLN A 47 10.90 10.68 -0.43
CA GLN A 47 10.49 11.70 -1.40
C GLN A 47 9.54 11.13 -2.47
N GLU A 48 9.75 9.91 -2.96
CA GLU A 48 8.85 9.29 -3.94
C GLU A 48 7.45 9.07 -3.34
N ALA A 49 7.38 8.56 -2.12
CA ALA A 49 6.11 8.36 -1.41
C ALA A 49 5.34 9.67 -1.28
N HIS A 50 6.01 10.76 -0.90
CA HIS A 50 5.40 12.09 -0.84
C HIS A 50 4.97 12.61 -2.21
N LYS A 51 5.78 12.46 -3.27
CA LYS A 51 5.42 12.86 -4.63
C LYS A 51 4.14 12.17 -5.10
N LEU A 52 4.11 10.83 -5.02
CA LEU A 52 2.95 10.03 -5.42
C LEU A 52 1.70 10.38 -4.60
N THR A 53 1.87 10.66 -3.30
CA THR A 53 0.76 11.11 -2.43
C THR A 53 0.16 12.41 -2.93
N LEU A 54 0.99 13.38 -3.30
CA LEU A 54 0.51 14.66 -3.81
C LEU A 54 -0.13 14.49 -5.20
N GLU A 55 0.43 13.64 -6.06
CA GLU A 55 -0.09 13.36 -7.39
C GLU A 55 -1.49 12.74 -7.35
N CYS A 56 -1.76 11.84 -6.39
CA CYS A 56 -3.09 11.24 -6.20
C CYS A 56 -4.05 12.09 -5.33
N GLY A 57 -3.65 13.30 -4.94
CA GLY A 57 -4.48 14.21 -4.13
C GLY A 57 -4.62 13.82 -2.65
N GLY A 58 -3.76 12.94 -2.16
CA GLY A 58 -3.69 12.55 -0.75
C GLY A 58 -3.03 13.60 0.15
N CYS A 59 -3.07 13.36 1.45
CA CYS A 59 -2.40 14.17 2.47
C CYS A 59 -1.07 13.56 2.88
N ALA A 60 -0.06 14.40 3.12
CA ALA A 60 1.28 13.96 3.53
C ALA A 60 1.78 14.68 4.79
N ILE A 61 2.54 13.95 5.61
CA ILE A 61 3.28 14.49 6.76
C ILE A 61 4.75 14.14 6.59
N ALA A 62 5.60 15.15 6.47
CA ALA A 62 7.05 14.99 6.43
C ALA A 62 7.65 15.27 7.81
N VAL A 63 8.40 14.32 8.36
CA VAL A 63 9.06 14.47 9.65
C VAL A 63 10.57 14.65 9.43
N LEU A 64 11.10 15.79 9.83
CA LEU A 64 12.48 16.21 9.57
C LEU A 64 13.43 15.75 10.68
N GLY A 65 14.61 15.28 10.29
CA GLY A 65 15.71 14.99 11.21
C GLY A 65 16.56 16.22 11.56
N TYR A 66 16.04 17.43 11.37
CA TYR A 66 16.73 18.71 11.50
C TYR A 66 15.71 19.84 11.64
N GLY A 67 16.15 21.03 12.02
CA GLY A 67 15.28 22.18 12.25
C GLY A 67 14.51 22.62 11.00
N ILE A 68 13.32 23.18 11.16
CA ILE A 68 12.41 23.48 10.03
C ILE A 68 12.99 24.50 9.04
N ASN A 69 13.80 25.45 9.51
CA ASN A 69 14.49 26.46 8.69
C ASN A 69 15.97 26.10 8.43
N ALA A 70 16.40 24.87 8.73
CA ALA A 70 17.74 24.43 8.39
C ALA A 70 17.89 24.23 6.87
N ARG A 71 19.13 24.31 6.38
CA ARG A 71 19.42 24.16 4.94
C ARG A 71 18.98 22.77 4.45
N MET A 72 18.13 22.79 3.43
CA MET A 72 17.57 21.62 2.75
C MET A 72 17.99 21.64 1.28
N GLU A 73 18.09 20.45 0.67
CA GLU A 73 18.31 20.34 -0.78
C GLU A 73 17.12 20.92 -1.56
N GLU A 74 17.37 21.54 -2.69
CA GLU A 74 16.35 22.28 -3.45
C GLU A 74 15.11 21.43 -3.79
N GLU A 75 15.32 20.17 -4.19
CA GLU A 75 14.23 19.26 -4.51
C GLU A 75 13.37 18.92 -3.29
N ALA A 76 14.00 18.68 -2.14
CA ALA A 76 13.30 18.45 -0.88
C ALA A 76 12.54 19.70 -0.44
N ALA A 77 13.13 20.89 -0.62
CA ALA A 77 12.50 22.17 -0.27
C ALA A 77 11.24 22.44 -1.10
N ARG A 78 11.34 22.23 -2.42
CA ARG A 78 10.20 22.33 -3.32
C ARG A 78 9.10 21.33 -2.95
N LEU A 79 9.47 20.10 -2.60
CA LEU A 79 8.50 19.08 -2.20
C LEU A 79 7.82 19.43 -0.87
N ALA A 80 8.58 19.92 0.13
CA ALA A 80 8.03 20.38 1.40
C ALA A 80 7.03 21.52 1.20
N GLY A 81 7.34 22.49 0.34
CA GLY A 81 6.40 23.56 -0.03
C GLY A 81 5.10 23.01 -0.58
N LYS A 82 5.16 22.09 -1.55
CA LYS A 82 3.97 21.44 -2.11
C LYS A 82 3.15 20.63 -1.09
N ILE A 83 3.81 19.99 -0.12
CA ILE A 83 3.14 19.29 0.97
C ILE A 83 2.29 20.28 1.77
N VAL A 84 2.86 21.42 2.17
CA VAL A 84 2.15 22.46 2.95
C VAL A 84 1.02 23.10 2.12
N GLU A 85 1.29 23.44 0.86
CA GLU A 85 0.29 24.04 -0.05
C GLU A 85 -0.96 23.17 -0.22
N ARG A 86 -0.81 21.84 -0.18
CA ARG A 86 -1.92 20.88 -0.27
C ARG A 86 -2.54 20.52 1.08
N GLY A 87 -2.23 21.27 2.14
CA GLY A 87 -2.78 21.03 3.48
C GLY A 87 -2.13 19.88 4.24
N GLY A 88 -0.94 19.44 3.81
CA GLY A 88 -0.08 18.54 4.57
C GLY A 88 0.70 19.26 5.68
N LEU A 89 1.63 18.54 6.32
CA LEU A 89 2.37 19.06 7.46
C LEU A 89 3.86 18.74 7.37
N ILE A 90 4.70 19.70 7.75
CA ILE A 90 6.13 19.49 8.03
C ILE A 90 6.33 19.54 9.54
N LEU A 91 6.93 18.50 10.10
CA LEU A 91 7.14 18.34 11.54
C LEU A 91 8.64 18.23 11.82
N SER A 92 9.12 18.93 12.84
CA SER A 92 10.48 18.75 13.38
C SER A 92 10.47 18.84 14.90
N GLU A 93 11.31 18.03 15.55
CA GLU A 93 11.57 18.13 16.99
C GLU A 93 12.78 19.03 17.30
N TYR A 94 13.55 19.42 16.28
CA TYR A 94 14.76 20.20 16.46
C TYR A 94 14.46 21.70 16.36
N SER A 95 15.20 22.51 17.12
CA SER A 95 15.08 23.97 17.07
C SER A 95 15.43 24.51 15.70
N ASP A 96 14.91 25.71 15.40
CA ASP A 96 14.65 26.22 14.07
C ASP A 96 15.75 25.98 13.01
N ILE A 97 16.98 26.39 13.30
CA ILE A 97 18.12 26.33 12.35
C ILE A 97 19.05 25.12 12.59
N THR A 98 18.63 24.13 13.37
CA THR A 98 19.49 23.00 13.74
C THR A 98 19.84 22.15 12.53
N SER A 99 21.12 22.09 12.16
CA SER A 99 21.60 21.26 11.06
C SER A 99 21.45 19.77 11.32
N ALA A 100 21.21 19.00 10.25
CA ALA A 100 21.15 17.55 10.29
C ALA A 100 22.46 16.92 10.78
N ARG A 101 22.36 15.88 11.62
CA ARG A 101 23.50 15.06 12.03
C ARG A 101 23.18 13.59 11.80
N ILE A 102 24.21 12.73 11.73
CA ILE A 102 24.01 11.31 11.44
C ILE A 102 23.04 10.66 12.46
N TRP A 103 23.10 11.05 13.73
CA TRP A 103 22.26 10.51 14.80
C TRP A 103 20.84 11.07 14.83
N THR A 104 20.56 12.21 14.16
CA THR A 104 19.23 12.83 14.23
C THR A 104 18.21 12.07 13.38
N PHE A 105 18.64 11.44 12.28
CA PHE A 105 17.76 10.65 11.42
C PHE A 105 17.19 9.39 12.12
N PRO A 106 18.02 8.52 12.75
CA PRO A 106 17.49 7.38 13.51
C PRO A 106 16.61 7.78 14.69
N GLN A 107 16.93 8.91 15.36
CA GLN A 107 16.08 9.41 16.45
C GLN A 107 14.72 9.85 15.94
N ARG A 108 14.68 10.57 14.81
CA ARG A 108 13.43 11.04 14.20
C ARG A 108 12.52 9.90 13.75
N ASN A 109 13.07 8.75 13.34
CA ASN A 109 12.27 7.61 12.89
C ASN A 109 11.23 7.15 13.93
N ARG A 110 11.49 7.34 15.23
CA ARG A 110 10.52 7.04 16.29
C ARG A 110 9.24 7.88 16.17
N ILE A 111 9.35 9.11 15.68
CA ILE A 111 8.20 10.01 15.49
C ILE A 111 7.38 9.54 14.29
N VAL A 112 8.04 9.23 13.17
CA VAL A 112 7.39 8.65 11.97
C VAL A 112 6.57 7.42 12.35
N VAL A 113 7.17 6.50 13.11
CA VAL A 113 6.48 5.30 13.63
C VAL A 113 5.38 5.67 14.62
N GLY A 114 5.66 6.55 15.58
CA GLY A 114 4.74 6.89 16.66
C GLY A 114 3.42 7.49 16.17
N ILE A 115 3.47 8.33 15.14
CA ILE A 115 2.28 8.95 14.54
C ILE A 115 1.60 8.09 13.49
N SER A 116 2.15 6.91 13.16
CA SER A 116 1.59 6.03 12.13
C SER A 116 0.89 4.81 12.73
N ASP A 117 -0.17 4.36 12.08
CA ASP A 117 -0.91 3.16 12.44
C ASP A 117 -0.28 1.92 11.83
N VAL A 118 0.23 2.06 10.61
CA VAL A 118 0.92 1.02 9.86
C VAL A 118 2.24 1.52 9.29
N ILE A 119 3.25 0.66 9.24
CA ILE A 119 4.55 0.96 8.67
C ILE A 119 4.77 0.08 7.45
N VAL A 120 5.07 0.69 6.30
CA VAL A 120 5.43 0.04 5.06
C VAL A 120 6.90 0.32 4.74
N VAL A 121 7.70 -0.74 4.69
CA VAL A 121 9.10 -0.71 4.28
C VAL A 121 9.19 -1.12 2.81
N ALA A 122 9.45 -0.15 1.94
CA ALA A 122 9.40 -0.38 0.49
C ALA A 122 10.64 -1.09 -0.06
N GLU A 123 11.82 -0.62 0.32
CA GLU A 123 13.10 -1.26 0.01
C GLU A 123 14.08 -1.00 1.14
N ALA A 124 14.96 -1.95 1.44
CA ALA A 124 15.98 -1.82 2.45
C ALA A 124 17.13 -2.78 2.14
N GLY A 125 18.36 -2.28 2.13
CA GLY A 125 19.54 -3.16 2.21
C GLY A 125 19.79 -3.64 3.65
N GLU A 126 20.73 -4.58 3.81
CA GLU A 126 21.07 -5.22 5.09
C GLU A 126 21.43 -4.21 6.21
N LYS A 127 22.04 -3.07 5.87
CA LYS A 127 22.42 -1.99 6.81
C LYS A 127 21.57 -0.73 6.68
N SER A 128 20.34 -0.85 6.19
CA SER A 128 19.48 0.31 5.92
C SER A 128 18.96 0.96 7.22
N GLY A 129 18.90 2.29 7.23
CA GLY A 129 18.20 3.06 8.27
C GLY A 129 16.71 2.70 8.38
N SER A 130 16.12 2.10 7.36
CA SER A 130 14.74 1.60 7.41
C SER A 130 14.56 0.42 8.39
N LEU A 131 15.61 -0.37 8.65
CA LEU A 131 15.59 -1.42 9.67
C LEU A 131 15.51 -0.84 11.08
N ASN A 132 16.10 0.34 11.30
CA ASN A 132 15.93 1.07 12.55
C ASN A 132 14.46 1.50 12.74
N THR A 133 13.78 1.96 11.67
CA THR A 133 12.35 2.25 11.71
C THR A 133 11.52 1.01 12.05
N ALA A 134 11.82 -0.15 11.45
CA ALA A 134 11.15 -1.41 11.78
C ALA A 134 11.38 -1.82 13.26
N SER A 135 12.58 -1.59 13.79
CA SER A 135 12.88 -1.82 15.22
C SER A 135 12.04 -0.93 16.13
N TRP A 136 11.88 0.36 15.79
CA TRP A 136 10.99 1.27 16.51
C TRP A 136 9.53 0.81 16.46
N ALA A 137 9.05 0.38 15.29
CA ALA A 137 7.70 -0.13 15.14
C ALA A 137 7.44 -1.35 16.03
N ARG A 138 8.40 -2.27 16.12
CA ARG A 138 8.32 -3.40 17.06
C ARG A 138 8.26 -2.94 18.52
N ARG A 139 9.11 -1.98 18.93
CA ARG A 139 9.08 -1.43 20.30
C ARG A 139 7.76 -0.77 20.65
N MET A 140 7.10 -0.16 19.65
CA MET A 140 5.81 0.52 19.81
C MET A 140 4.61 -0.39 19.48
N ASN A 141 4.83 -1.69 19.28
CA ASN A 141 3.82 -2.68 18.90
C ASN A 141 2.96 -2.25 17.70
N LYS A 142 3.60 -1.63 16.69
CA LYS A 142 2.96 -1.20 15.45
C LYS A 142 3.15 -2.26 14.36
N PRO A 143 2.11 -2.55 13.55
CA PRO A 143 2.22 -3.49 12.44
C PRO A 143 3.20 -2.99 11.37
N VAL A 144 4.11 -3.86 10.96
CA VAL A 144 5.10 -3.59 9.92
C VAL A 144 4.83 -4.50 8.73
N TYR A 145 4.83 -3.89 7.55
CA TYR A 145 4.75 -4.54 6.26
C TYR A 145 6.03 -4.26 5.48
N ALA A 146 6.56 -5.26 4.80
CA ALA A 146 7.72 -5.12 3.94
C ALA A 146 7.37 -5.57 2.53
N ILE A 147 7.74 -4.79 1.52
CA ILE A 147 7.55 -5.19 0.12
C ILE A 147 8.60 -6.27 -0.19
N PRO A 148 8.17 -7.51 -0.51
CA PRO A 148 9.10 -8.55 -0.88
C PRO A 148 9.75 -8.22 -2.23
N GLY A 149 11.00 -8.61 -2.42
CA GLY A 149 11.70 -8.36 -3.68
C GLY A 149 12.60 -9.52 -4.08
N SER A 150 13.30 -9.38 -5.20
CA SER A 150 14.23 -10.40 -5.68
C SER A 150 15.30 -10.71 -4.64
N VAL A 151 15.55 -11.99 -4.37
CA VAL A 151 16.63 -12.45 -3.48
C VAL A 151 18.04 -12.08 -3.98
N PHE A 152 18.16 -11.74 -5.26
CA PHE A 152 19.41 -11.27 -5.87
C PHE A 152 19.56 -9.74 -5.83
N SER A 153 18.54 -9.01 -5.36
CA SER A 153 18.58 -7.55 -5.27
C SER A 153 19.12 -7.10 -3.92
N PRO A 154 20.25 -6.36 -3.87
CA PRO A 154 20.76 -5.82 -2.61
C PRO A 154 19.80 -4.85 -1.92
N THR A 155 18.89 -4.21 -2.67
CA THR A 155 17.88 -3.29 -2.09
C THR A 155 16.68 -4.02 -1.47
N SER A 156 16.57 -5.33 -1.67
CA SER A 156 15.48 -6.17 -1.14
C SER A 156 15.95 -7.09 -0.01
N GLU A 157 17.26 -7.18 0.25
CA GLU A 157 17.82 -8.06 1.28
C GLU A 157 17.24 -7.75 2.67
N GLY A 158 17.16 -6.48 3.04
CA GLY A 158 16.60 -6.05 4.32
C GLY A 158 15.09 -6.24 4.42
N THR A 159 14.32 -6.01 3.34
CA THR A 159 12.87 -6.28 3.37
C THR A 159 12.57 -7.77 3.46
N ASN A 160 13.27 -8.59 2.67
CA ASN A 160 13.16 -10.05 2.73
C ASN A 160 13.61 -10.60 4.09
N TRP A 161 14.69 -10.05 4.67
CA TRP A 161 15.14 -10.41 6.00
C TRP A 161 14.10 -10.08 7.07
N LEU A 162 13.47 -8.90 7.03
CA LEU A 162 12.39 -8.53 7.96
C LEU A 162 11.23 -9.54 7.92
N VAL A 163 10.85 -9.98 6.71
CA VAL A 163 9.81 -11.01 6.53
C VAL A 163 10.27 -12.36 7.08
N ALA A 164 11.47 -12.79 6.72
CA ALA A 164 12.02 -14.09 7.16
C ALA A 164 12.15 -14.19 8.69
N GLN A 165 12.47 -13.08 9.37
CA GLN A 165 12.55 -13.03 10.83
C GLN A 165 11.19 -12.85 11.53
N GLY A 166 10.08 -12.75 10.77
CA GLY A 166 8.76 -12.47 11.32
C GLY A 166 8.63 -11.08 11.96
N LEU A 167 9.54 -10.15 11.60
CA LEU A 167 9.52 -8.77 12.07
C LEU A 167 8.60 -7.88 11.24
N ALA A 168 8.30 -8.29 10.01
CA ALA A 168 7.31 -7.67 9.15
C ALA A 168 6.47 -8.75 8.45
N LYS A 169 5.23 -8.42 8.10
CA LYS A 169 4.44 -9.21 7.17
C LYS A 169 4.83 -8.85 5.74
N ALA A 170 4.85 -9.83 4.84
CA ALA A 170 5.01 -9.55 3.42
C ALA A 170 3.81 -8.73 2.93
N LEU A 171 4.06 -7.59 2.29
CA LEU A 171 3.01 -6.79 1.69
C LEU A 171 2.55 -7.45 0.39
N THR A 172 1.55 -8.31 0.49
CA THR A 172 0.86 -8.90 -0.65
C THR A 172 -0.33 -8.04 -1.06
N VAL A 173 -0.93 -8.34 -2.22
CA VAL A 173 -2.17 -7.68 -2.66
C VAL A 173 -3.28 -7.85 -1.62
N THR A 174 -3.38 -9.02 -0.99
CA THR A 174 -4.38 -9.30 0.05
C THR A 174 -4.19 -8.41 1.29
N GLU A 175 -2.95 -8.26 1.75
CA GLU A 175 -2.64 -7.38 2.89
C GLU A 175 -2.87 -5.91 2.52
N LEU A 176 -2.49 -5.50 1.30
CA LEU A 176 -2.77 -4.15 0.81
C LEU A 176 -4.27 -3.87 0.80
N ASN A 177 -5.08 -4.81 0.31
CA ASN A 177 -6.54 -4.71 0.35
C ASN A 177 -7.06 -4.63 1.79
N THR A 178 -6.46 -5.38 2.71
CA THR A 178 -6.85 -5.33 4.13
C THR A 178 -6.57 -3.95 4.74
N LEU A 179 -5.44 -3.33 4.39
CA LEU A 179 -5.11 -1.97 4.84
C LEU A 179 -6.06 -0.94 4.22
N THR A 180 -6.44 -1.12 2.96
CA THR A 180 -7.30 -0.15 2.26
C THR A 180 -8.79 -0.31 2.54
N HIS A 181 -9.20 -1.48 3.04
CA HIS A 181 -10.58 -1.73 3.45
C HIS A 181 -10.77 -1.44 4.94
N ASP A 182 -11.13 -0.20 5.30
CA ASP A 182 -11.71 0.08 6.62
C ASP A 182 -13.24 0.33 6.58
N SER A 183 -13.91 -0.53 7.35
CA SER A 183 -15.18 -0.39 8.09
C SER A 183 -16.51 -0.23 7.37
N ASN A 184 -16.62 0.38 6.18
CA ASN A 184 -17.93 0.43 5.49
C ASN A 184 -18.18 -0.76 4.55
N ALA A 185 -17.12 -1.39 4.02
CA ALA A 185 -17.24 -2.55 3.15
C ALA A 185 -17.53 -3.85 3.93
N LYS A 186 -17.11 -3.98 5.20
CA LYS A 186 -17.38 -5.18 6.01
C LYS A 186 -18.87 -5.34 6.33
N THR A 187 -19.63 -4.26 6.47
CA THR A 187 -21.09 -4.33 6.69
C THR A 187 -21.83 -4.68 5.39
N GLN A 188 -21.39 -4.18 4.24
CA GLN A 188 -22.02 -4.51 2.96
C GLN A 188 -21.65 -5.89 2.45
N GLN A 189 -20.39 -6.33 2.56
CA GLN A 189 -19.95 -7.61 2.02
C GLN A 189 -20.41 -8.81 2.87
N LYS A 190 -20.53 -8.62 4.19
CA LYS A 190 -21.09 -9.64 5.10
C LYS A 190 -22.61 -9.78 4.91
N ASN A 191 -23.32 -8.66 4.72
CA ASN A 191 -24.74 -8.69 4.34
C ASN A 191 -24.96 -9.26 2.92
N SER A 192 -24.01 -9.08 1.99
CA SER A 192 -24.12 -9.60 0.61
C SER A 192 -23.88 -11.10 0.54
N LEU A 193 -22.90 -11.63 1.29
CA LEU A 193 -22.60 -13.07 1.34
C LEU A 193 -23.64 -13.88 2.12
N GLU A 194 -24.33 -13.25 3.08
CA GLU A 194 -25.45 -13.86 3.83
C GLU A 194 -26.77 -13.89 3.02
N GLN A 195 -26.87 -13.10 1.94
CA GLN A 195 -28.00 -13.10 1.00
C GLN A 195 -27.79 -13.97 -0.26
N MET A 196 -26.63 -14.63 -0.40
CA MET A 196 -26.36 -15.47 -1.56
C MET A 196 -26.93 -16.88 -1.38
N GLU A 197 -27.68 -17.33 -2.39
CA GLU A 197 -28.10 -18.73 -2.47
C GLU A 197 -26.86 -19.64 -2.54
N GLU A 198 -26.89 -20.77 -1.83
CA GLU A 198 -25.78 -21.74 -1.75
C GLU A 198 -25.23 -22.14 -3.13
N ARG A 199 -26.10 -22.15 -4.14
CA ARG A 199 -25.79 -22.52 -5.52
C ARG A 199 -25.07 -21.41 -6.31
N GLU A 200 -25.21 -20.13 -5.95
CA GLU A 200 -24.44 -19.03 -6.55
C GLU A 200 -22.97 -19.07 -6.07
N ARG A 201 -22.75 -19.43 -4.80
CA ARG A 201 -21.41 -19.60 -4.22
C ARG A 201 -20.62 -20.71 -4.89
N GLU A 202 -21.27 -21.83 -5.20
CA GLU A 202 -20.64 -22.94 -5.90
C GLU A 202 -20.15 -22.53 -7.29
N LEU A 203 -20.94 -21.76 -8.02
CA LEU A 203 -20.64 -21.32 -9.39
C LEU A 203 -19.46 -20.32 -9.42
N ILE A 204 -19.41 -19.37 -8.48
CA ILE A 204 -18.28 -18.43 -8.32
C ILE A 204 -17.02 -19.17 -7.89
N THR A 205 -17.12 -20.16 -7.00
CA THR A 205 -15.97 -20.94 -6.56
C THR A 205 -15.35 -21.72 -7.72
N LYS A 206 -16.18 -22.32 -8.58
CA LYS A 206 -15.70 -23.02 -9.80
C LYS A 206 -15.03 -22.06 -10.78
N LEU A 207 -15.64 -20.89 -11.07
CA LEU A 207 -15.05 -19.88 -11.96
C LEU A 207 -13.72 -19.32 -11.44
N LYS A 208 -13.57 -19.16 -10.12
CA LYS A 208 -12.30 -18.73 -9.50
C LYS A 208 -11.17 -19.76 -9.61
N VAL A 209 -11.51 -21.05 -9.64
CA VAL A 209 -10.53 -22.15 -9.71
C VAL A 209 -10.15 -22.46 -11.15
N GLU A 210 -11.10 -22.41 -12.09
CA GLU A 210 -10.89 -22.88 -13.47
C GLU A 210 -10.61 -21.76 -14.50
N GLY A 211 -10.84 -20.48 -14.15
CA GLY A 211 -10.59 -19.34 -15.04
C GLY A 211 -11.78 -18.99 -15.95
N PRO A 212 -11.58 -18.18 -17.01
CA PRO A 212 -12.64 -17.78 -17.93
C PRO A 212 -13.20 -19.01 -18.66
N MET A 213 -14.51 -19.23 -18.56
CA MET A 213 -15.19 -20.39 -19.14
C MET A 213 -16.37 -19.97 -20.01
N GLY A 214 -16.61 -20.72 -21.09
CA GLY A 214 -17.78 -20.53 -21.93
C GLY A 214 -19.07 -21.01 -21.23
N VAL A 215 -20.19 -20.36 -21.52
CA VAL A 215 -21.52 -20.69 -20.94
C VAL A 215 -21.88 -22.18 -21.09
N ASN A 216 -21.56 -22.77 -22.24
CA ASN A 216 -21.81 -24.21 -22.51
C ASN A 216 -20.95 -25.14 -21.66
N GLU A 217 -19.76 -24.70 -21.25
CA GLU A 217 -18.85 -25.48 -20.42
C GLU A 217 -19.31 -25.46 -18.96
N ILE A 218 -19.76 -24.29 -18.49
CA ILE A 218 -20.39 -24.12 -17.18
C ILE A 218 -21.66 -24.99 -17.08
N ALA A 219 -22.46 -25.08 -18.16
CA ALA A 219 -23.65 -25.92 -18.22
C ALA A 219 -23.36 -27.42 -18.07
N ARG A 220 -22.35 -27.92 -18.76
CA ARG A 220 -21.96 -29.33 -18.68
C ARG A 220 -21.50 -29.73 -17.27
N LYS A 221 -20.79 -28.85 -16.57
CA LYS A 221 -20.24 -29.13 -15.23
C LYS A 221 -21.21 -28.87 -14.08
N SER A 222 -22.26 -28.09 -14.31
CA SER A 222 -23.22 -27.69 -13.27
C SER A 222 -24.51 -28.50 -13.30
N ASN A 223 -24.69 -29.38 -14.29
CA ASN A 223 -25.90 -30.20 -14.50
C ASN A 223 -27.20 -29.36 -14.59
N LEU A 224 -27.07 -28.11 -15.04
CA LEU A 224 -28.15 -27.13 -15.20
C LEU A 224 -28.36 -26.83 -16.68
N SER A 225 -29.57 -26.38 -17.01
CA SER A 225 -29.85 -25.94 -18.38
C SER A 225 -29.09 -24.65 -18.71
N ALA A 226 -28.71 -24.48 -19.98
CA ALA A 226 -27.99 -23.29 -20.43
C ALA A 226 -28.79 -21.99 -20.14
N GLY A 227 -30.12 -22.06 -20.18
CA GLY A 227 -31.00 -20.92 -19.85
C GLY A 227 -30.94 -20.50 -18.39
N GLU A 228 -30.89 -21.45 -17.45
CA GLU A 228 -30.75 -21.16 -16.01
C GLU A 228 -29.39 -20.54 -15.69
N ILE A 229 -28.33 -20.99 -16.35
CA ILE A 229 -26.98 -20.45 -16.15
C ILE A 229 -26.88 -19.04 -16.71
N LEU A 230 -27.42 -18.78 -17.89
CA LEU A 230 -27.39 -17.44 -18.49
C LEU A 230 -28.08 -16.41 -17.60
N GLY A 231 -29.26 -16.76 -17.06
CA GLY A 231 -29.98 -15.88 -16.13
C GLY A 231 -29.21 -15.61 -14.84
N ARG A 232 -28.50 -16.62 -14.32
CA ARG A 232 -27.68 -16.50 -13.10
C ARG A 232 -26.40 -15.71 -13.34
N LEU A 233 -25.72 -15.93 -14.47
CA LEU A 233 -24.54 -15.16 -14.86
C LEU A 233 -24.92 -13.68 -15.02
N LEU A 234 -26.04 -13.37 -15.66
CA LEU A 234 -26.55 -12.01 -15.76
C LEU A 234 -26.78 -11.37 -14.39
N GLN A 235 -27.39 -12.10 -13.44
CA GLN A 235 -27.58 -11.60 -12.08
C GLN A 235 -26.24 -11.35 -11.36
N LEU A 236 -25.27 -12.25 -11.53
CA LEU A 236 -23.94 -12.11 -10.93
C LEU A 236 -23.14 -10.96 -11.56
N GLU A 237 -23.32 -10.70 -12.84
CA GLU A 237 -22.74 -9.56 -13.56
C GLU A 237 -23.36 -8.23 -13.11
N ILE A 238 -24.70 -8.17 -12.99
CA ILE A 238 -25.41 -7.01 -12.44
C ILE A 238 -24.97 -6.72 -11.00
N LYS A 239 -24.76 -7.77 -10.19
CA LYS A 239 -24.23 -7.67 -8.82
C LYS A 239 -22.72 -7.36 -8.78
N GLY A 240 -22.02 -7.34 -9.93
CA GLY A 240 -20.59 -7.00 -10.06
C GLY A 240 -19.62 -8.09 -9.61
N TRP A 241 -20.06 -9.34 -9.47
CA TRP A 241 -19.20 -10.46 -9.04
C TRP A 241 -18.43 -11.12 -10.18
N ILE A 242 -18.93 -11.00 -11.41
CA ILE A 242 -18.31 -11.51 -12.63
C ILE A 242 -18.34 -10.43 -13.70
N VAL A 243 -17.45 -10.54 -14.69
CA VAL A 243 -17.41 -9.68 -15.87
C VAL A 243 -17.32 -10.56 -17.11
N GLU A 244 -18.04 -10.20 -18.17
CA GLU A 244 -17.91 -10.87 -19.46
C GLU A 244 -16.59 -10.47 -20.13
N GLU A 245 -15.72 -11.45 -20.39
CA GLU A 245 -14.51 -11.23 -21.17
C GLU A 245 -14.83 -11.38 -22.65
N CYS A 246 -15.05 -10.25 -23.32
CA CYS A 246 -15.29 -10.21 -24.76
C CYS A 246 -14.00 -10.60 -25.49
N GLN A 247 -13.92 -11.84 -25.99
CA GLN A 247 -12.84 -12.21 -26.90
C GLN A 247 -13.00 -11.42 -28.20
N SER A 248 -12.14 -10.42 -28.40
CA SER A 248 -11.91 -9.82 -29.70
C SER A 248 -11.51 -10.91 -30.68
N ARG A 249 -12.46 -11.34 -31.51
CA ARG A 249 -12.14 -12.02 -32.77
C ARG A 249 -11.42 -11.01 -33.65
N GLU A 250 -10.10 -10.93 -33.52
CA GLU A 250 -9.25 -10.57 -34.64
C GLU A 250 -9.45 -11.67 -35.69
N ARG A 251 -10.36 -11.40 -36.63
CA ARG A 251 -10.36 -12.01 -37.95
C ARG A 251 -9.67 -11.01 -38.88
N GLU A 252 -8.39 -11.24 -39.13
CA GLU A 252 -7.72 -11.37 -40.44
C GLU A 252 -6.20 -11.27 -40.26
#